data_AF-X8DB80-F1
#
_entry.id   AF-X8DB80-F1
#
_cell.length_a   1.000
_cell.length_b   1.000
_cell.length_c   1.000
_cell.angle_alpha   90.00
_cell.angle_beta   90.00
_cell.angle_gamma   90.00
#
_symmetry.space_group_name_H-M   'P 1'
#
loop_
_entity.id
_entity.type
_entity.pdbx_description
1 polymer ?
#
loop_
_entity_poly.entity_id
_entity_poly.type
_entity_poly.pdbx_seq_one_letter_code
_entity_poly.pdbx_strand_id
1 'polypeptide(L)' 'MAPEVFDADECGHSVVRVADVSGPLEEQAANAEQNCPEQAITLSR' A
#
# COMPACT_ATOMS: atom_id res chain seq x y z
N MET A 1 6.81 1.86 -4.65
CA MET A 1 6.40 1.28 -3.35
C MET A 1 6.22 2.41 -2.35
N ALA A 2 5.17 2.34 -1.52
CA ALA A 2 4.73 3.37 -0.58
C ALA A 2 5.09 2.97 0.86
N PRO A 3 6.32 3.23 1.34
CA PRO A 3 6.85 2.69 2.60
C PRO A 3 6.14 3.24 3.85
N GLU A 4 5.42 4.34 3.72
CA GLU A 4 4.61 4.91 4.82
C GLU A 4 3.29 4.18 5.00
N VAL A 5 2.81 3.45 3.98
CA VAL A 5 1.52 2.73 3.99
C VAL A 5 1.72 1.21 4.03
N PHE A 6 2.78 0.71 3.40
CA PHE A 6 3.10 -0.71 3.32
C PHE A 6 4.52 -0.98 3.78
N ASP A 7 4.75 -2.18 4.29
CA ASP A 7 6.10 -2.69 4.56
C ASP A 7 6.22 -4.15 4.15
N ALA A 8 7.35 -4.79 4.43
CA ALA A 8 7.58 -6.19 4.11
C ALA A 8 7.66 -7.02 5.40
N ASP A 9 7.02 -8.20 5.39
CA ASP A 9 7.28 -9.21 6.42
C ASP A 9 8.68 -9.84 6.28
N GLU A 10 8.99 -10.80 7.15
CA GLU A 10 10.29 -11.52 7.13
C GLU A 10 10.55 -12.31 5.83
N CYS A 11 9.50 -12.66 5.10
CA CYS A 11 9.56 -13.35 3.81
C CYS A 11 9.59 -12.38 2.62
N GLY A 12 9.42 -11.08 2.85
CA GLY A 12 9.35 -10.06 1.80
C GLY A 12 7.94 -9.77 1.28
N HIS A 13 6.89 -10.30 1.90
CA HIS A 13 5.51 -10.01 1.47
C HIS A 13 5.05 -8.65 1.96
N SER A 14 4.32 -7.95 1.10
CA SER A 14 3.72 -6.67 1.45
C SER A 14 2.70 -6.82 2.58
N VAL A 15 2.83 -6.01 3.63
CA VAL A 15 1.90 -5.91 4.76
C VAL A 15 1.44 -4.47 4.95
N VAL A 16 0.18 -4.28 5.33
CA VAL A 16 -0.39 -2.95 5.57
C VAL A 16 0.11 -2.40 6.92
N ARG A 17 0.76 -1.24 6.90
CA ARG A 17 1.12 -0.48 8.11
C ARG A 17 0.02 0.47 8.54
N VAL A 18 -0.60 1.14 7.57
CA VAL A 18 -1.64 2.15 7.79
C VAL A 18 -2.89 1.73 7.03
N ALA A 19 -3.92 1.33 7.77
CA ALA A 19 -5.16 0.83 7.19
C ALA A 19 -6.09 1.95 6.69
N ASP A 20 -6.05 3.12 7.34
CA ASP A 20 -6.83 4.30 6.98
C ASP A 20 -5.87 5.41 6.56
N VAL A 21 -5.89 5.75 5.28
CA VAL A 21 -5.00 6.75 4.68
C VAL A 21 -5.78 8.03 4.41
N SER A 22 -5.16 9.17 4.65
CA SER A 22 -5.75 10.48 4.37
C SER A 22 -4.69 11.46 3.87
N GLY A 23 -5.10 12.42 3.04
CA GLY A 23 -4.23 13.48 2.55
C GLY A 23 -3.07 12.92 1.72
N PRO A 24 -1.80 13.24 2.02
CA PRO A 24 -0.66 12.83 1.19
C PRO A 24 -0.48 11.30 1.11
N LEU A 25 -1.01 10.54 2.08
CA LEU A 25 -0.93 9.07 2.06
C LEU A 25 -1.89 8.42 1.06
N GLU A 26 -2.97 9.10 0.66
CA GLU A 26 -3.91 8.58 -0.34
C GLU A 26 -3.23 8.41 -1.70
N GLU A 27 -2.40 9.37 -2.11
CA GLU A 27 -1.65 9.30 -3.37
C GLU A 27 -0.63 8.15 -3.34
N GLN A 28 0.04 7.96 -2.20
CA GLN A 28 0.97 6.85 -2.04
C GLN A 28 0.26 5.49 -2.11
N ALA A 29 -0.88 5.36 -1.45
CA ALA A 29 -1.69 4.16 -1.47
C ALA A 29 -2.23 3.87 -2.88
N ALA A 30 -2.70 4.90 -3.59
CA ALA A 30 -3.18 4.77 -4.96
C ALA A 30 -2.06 4.40 -5.94
N ASN A 31 -0.85 4.95 -5.76
CA ASN A 31 0.31 4.55 -6.54
C ASN A 31 0.70 3.10 -6.26
N ALA A 32 0.61 2.63 -5.00
CA ALA A 32 0.93 1.25 -4.67
C ALA A 32 -0.07 0.27 -5.31
N GLU A 33 -1.38 0.58 -5.27
CA GLU A 33 -2.43 -0.20 -5.94
C GLU A 33 -2.17 -0.31 -7.45
N GLN A 34 -1.98 0.82 -8.13
CA GLN A 34 -1.76 0.85 -9.59
C GLN A 34 -0.49 0.13 -10.06
N ASN A 35 0.55 0.11 -9.21
CA ASN A 35 1.84 -0.51 -9.55
C ASN A 35 1.98 -1.95 -9.06
N CYS A 36 0.97 -2.52 -8.39
CA CYS A 36 1.01 -3.89 -7.90
C CYS A 36 0.73 -4.88 -9.06
N PRO A 37 1.74 -5.61 -9.58
CA PRO A 37 1.56 -6.45 -10.76
C PRO A 37 0.63 -7.63 -10.48
N GLU A 38 0.60 -8.12 -9.24
CA GLU A 38 -0.30 -9.17 -8.78
C GLU A 38 -1.71 -8.67 -8.37
N GLN A 39 -1.98 -7.36 -8.44
CA GLN A 39 -3.25 -6.75 -8.02
C GLN A 39 -3.67 -7.09 -6.58
N ALA A 40 -2.71 -7.29 -5.68
CA ALA A 40 -2.93 -7.68 -4.28
C ALA A 40 -3.25 -6.50 -3.34
N ILE A 41 -3.14 -5.26 -3.83
CA ILE A 41 -3.46 -4.05 -3.09
C ILE A 41 -4.82 -3.54 -3.55
N THR A 42 -5.73 -3.26 -2.62
CA THR A 42 -7.08 -2.74 -2.91
C THR A 42 -7.40 -1.58 -1.98
N LEU A 43 -7.92 -0.49 -2.54
CA LEU A 43 -8.43 0.65 -1.78
C LEU A 43 -9.95 0.63 -1.76
N SER A 44 -10.52 0.74 -0.57
CA SER A 44 -11.96 0.93 -0.37
C SER A 44 -12.20 2.41 -0.04
N ARG A 45 -13.25 3.00 -0.61
CA ARG A 45 -13.61 4.41 -0.45
C ARG A 45 -14.91 4.57 0.32
#